data_AF-A0A9E4MIZ7-F1
#
_entry.id   AF-A0A9E4MIZ7-F1
#
_cell.length_a   1.000
_cell.length_b   1.000
_cell.length_c   1.000
_cell.angle_alpha   90.00
_cell.angle_beta   90.00
_cell.angle_gamma   90.00
#
_symmetry.space_group_name_H-M   'P 1'
#
loop_
_entity.id
_entity.type
_entity.pdbx_description
1 polymer ?
#
loop_
_entity_poly.entity_id
_entity_poly.type
_entity_poly.pdbx_seq_one_letter_code
_entity_poly.pdbx_strand_id
1 'polypeptide(L)'
;MTGDSSTASDREPADSFDRLQLPDTGPRGLLRHFGPGLILMMTGIGTSHLVTAPAAGGRFGYALLWCIPVAYIFKYYGFEMAFRFTNATGRSMLDAYTTAPGKWPVWYVLITTVIQAALGQAGRLAAAAAVLFYVFSEYLGLGLPSWAYGLGLGVL
;
A
#
# COMPACT_ATOMS: atom_id res chain seq x y z
N MET A 1 66.64 3.00 -9.45
CA MET A 1 65.74 1.83 -9.54
C MET A 1 65.32 1.46 -8.13
N THR A 2 64.09 0.97 -7.94
CA THR A 2 63.27 0.83 -6.71
C THR A 2 62.62 2.16 -6.29
N GLY A 3 61.32 2.38 -6.38
CA GLY A 3 60.17 1.50 -6.55
C GLY A 3 59.02 2.17 -5.79
N ASP A 4 58.35 3.13 -6.43
CA ASP A 4 57.20 3.85 -5.87
C ASP A 4 55.98 2.94 -5.90
N SER A 5 55.77 2.22 -4.80
CA SER A 5 54.62 1.36 -4.55
C SER A 5 53.76 1.98 -3.46
N SER A 6 52.90 2.94 -3.78
CA SER A 6 51.75 3.32 -2.93
C SER A 6 50.89 4.45 -3.53
N THR A 7 50.26 4.28 -4.70
CA THR A 7 49.19 5.21 -5.15
C THR A 7 48.16 4.49 -6.03
N ALA A 8 47.46 3.50 -5.49
CA ALA A 8 46.40 2.78 -6.22
C ALA A 8 45.09 2.64 -5.43
N SER A 9 44.78 3.57 -4.51
CA SER A 9 43.56 3.49 -3.68
C SER A 9 42.63 4.71 -3.72
N ASP A 10 42.92 5.75 -4.53
CA ASP A 10 42.19 7.04 -4.45
C ASP A 10 41.58 7.50 -5.79
N ARG A 11 41.08 6.60 -6.64
CA ARG A 11 40.36 6.95 -7.88
C ARG A 11 39.04 6.19 -8.04
N GLU A 12 38.21 6.17 -7.01
CA GLU A 12 36.92 5.45 -7.07
C GLU A 12 35.61 6.23 -6.76
N PRO A 13 35.50 7.58 -6.90
CA PRO A 13 34.18 8.22 -6.87
C PRO A 13 33.58 8.55 -8.25
N ALA A 14 34.37 8.69 -9.31
CA ALA A 14 33.87 9.14 -10.62
C ALA A 14 33.22 8.03 -11.46
N ASP A 15 33.76 6.81 -11.42
CA ASP A 15 33.32 5.65 -12.23
C ASP A 15 31.99 5.02 -11.76
N SER A 16 31.55 5.38 -10.55
CA SER A 16 30.32 4.87 -9.91
C SER A 16 29.05 5.52 -10.48
N PHE A 17 29.12 6.82 -10.81
CA PHE A 17 27.97 7.58 -11.30
C PHE A 17 27.61 7.25 -12.76
N ASP A 18 28.57 6.79 -13.56
CA ASP A 18 28.36 6.39 -14.97
C ASP A 18 27.65 5.03 -15.12
N ARG A 19 27.54 4.24 -14.05
CA ARG A 19 26.79 2.96 -14.04
C ARG A 19 25.33 3.11 -13.62
N LEU A 20 24.90 4.33 -13.27
CA LEU A 20 23.51 4.61 -12.96
C LEU A 20 22.72 4.70 -14.27
N GLN A 21 22.12 3.57 -14.66
CA GLN A 21 21.12 3.57 -15.73
C GLN A 21 19.96 4.47 -15.32
N LEU A 22 19.87 5.64 -15.95
CA LEU A 22 18.77 6.56 -15.73
C LEU A 22 17.49 5.89 -16.26
N PRO A 23 16.46 5.69 -15.42
CA PRO A 23 15.18 5.20 -15.92
C PRO A 23 14.71 6.06 -17.08
N ASP A 24 14.34 5.42 -18.19
CA ASP A 24 13.80 6.09 -19.36
C ASP A 24 12.58 6.93 -18.96
N THR A 25 12.74 8.25 -18.88
CA THR A 25 11.67 9.20 -18.55
C THR A 25 10.68 9.43 -19.69
N GLY A 26 10.86 8.74 -20.82
CA GLY A 26 9.88 8.72 -21.89
C GLY A 26 8.53 8.16 -21.41
N PRO A 27 7.41 8.57 -22.03
CA PRO A 27 6.05 8.14 -21.62
C PRO A 27 5.89 6.62 -21.60
N ARG A 28 6.62 5.91 -22.48
CA ARG A 28 6.63 4.43 -22.54
C ARG A 28 7.47 3.80 -21.42
N GLY A 29 8.54 4.45 -20.98
CA GLY A 29 9.35 4.02 -19.83
C GLY A 29 8.61 4.25 -18.51
N LEU A 30 7.96 5.40 -18.37
CA LEU A 30 7.10 5.71 -17.22
C LEU A 30 5.95 4.70 -17.07
N LEU A 31 5.30 4.31 -18.17
CA LEU A 31 4.26 3.27 -18.15
C LEU A 31 4.79 1.91 -17.67
N ARG A 32 6.02 1.53 -18.04
CA ARG A 32 6.64 0.28 -17.58
C ARG A 32 6.91 0.28 -16.08
N HIS A 33 7.19 1.43 -15.48
CA HIS A 33 7.43 1.58 -14.04
C HIS A 33 6.18 1.93 -13.22
N PHE A 34 5.01 2.03 -13.86
CA PHE A 34 3.75 2.41 -13.21
C PHE A 34 3.11 1.30 -12.35
N GLY A 35 3.48 0.04 -12.61
CA GLY A 35 2.92 -1.15 -11.96
C GLY A 35 2.86 -1.11 -10.41
N PRO A 36 3.98 -0.88 -9.70
CA PRO A 36 3.97 -0.84 -8.23
C PRO A 36 3.09 0.30 -7.67
N GLY A 37 3.05 1.45 -8.34
CA GLY A 37 2.16 2.56 -7.96
C GLY A 37 0.68 2.19 -8.09
N LEU A 38 0.31 1.51 -9.17
CA LEU A 38 -1.06 1.05 -9.41
C LEU A 38 -1.52 0.03 -8.35
N ILE A 39 -0.66 -0.93 -7.98
CA ILE A 39 -0.98 -1.92 -6.93
C ILE A 39 -1.24 -1.23 -5.58
N LEU A 40 -0.45 -0.22 -5.25
CA LEU A 40 -0.63 0.56 -4.02
C LEU A 40 -1.91 1.41 -4.05
N MET A 41 -2.25 1.99 -5.20
CA MET A 41 -3.52 2.69 -5.40
C MET A 41 -4.72 1.77 -5.21
N MET A 42 -4.71 0.58 -5.83
CA MET A 42 -5.78 -0.41 -5.72
C MET A 42 -5.97 -0.88 -4.27
N THR A 43 -4.88 -1.06 -3.54
CA THR A 43 -4.94 -1.46 -2.12
C THR A 43 -5.47 -0.33 -1.23
N GLY A 44 -5.25 0.93 -1.64
CA GLY A 44 -5.65 2.11 -0.89
C GLY A 44 -7.13 2.48 -0.99
N ILE A 45 -7.86 1.98 -1.99
CA ILE A 45 -9.30 2.26 -2.19
C ILE A 45 -10.10 1.00 -1.82
N GLY A 46 -10.82 1.06 -0.69
CA GLY A 46 -11.69 -0.01 -0.21
C GLY A 46 -13.19 0.30 -0.32
N THR A 47 -14.03 -0.72 -0.09
CA THR A 47 -15.50 -0.61 -0.06
C THR A 47 -16.01 0.41 0.98
N SER A 48 -15.26 0.63 2.06
CA SER A 48 -15.57 1.63 3.06
C SER A 48 -15.69 3.03 2.47
N HIS A 49 -14.84 3.41 1.51
CA HIS A 49 -14.91 4.71 0.85
C HIS A 49 -16.15 4.84 -0.04
N LEU A 50 -16.60 3.74 -0.66
CA LEU A 50 -17.80 3.72 -1.50
C LEU A 50 -19.09 3.93 -0.71
N VAL A 51 -19.14 3.50 0.55
CA VAL A 51 -20.32 3.72 1.41
C VAL A 51 -20.23 5.05 2.16
N THR A 52 -19.06 5.35 2.72
CA THR A 52 -18.89 6.52 3.59
C THR A 52 -18.81 7.84 2.82
N ALA A 53 -18.19 7.89 1.63
CA ALA A 53 -18.07 9.14 0.88
C ALA A 53 -19.43 9.66 0.38
N PRO A 54 -20.31 8.82 -0.22
CA PRO A 54 -21.66 9.27 -0.58
C PRO A 54 -22.53 9.58 0.64
N ALA A 55 -22.41 8.80 1.73
CA ALA A 55 -23.16 9.07 2.96
C ALA A 55 -22.75 10.42 3.59
N ALA A 56 -21.47 10.75 3.57
CA ALA A 56 -20.96 12.04 4.01
C ALA A 56 -21.40 13.17 3.06
N GLY A 57 -21.34 12.94 1.74
CA GLY A 57 -21.82 13.91 0.74
C GLY A 57 -23.33 14.18 0.84
N GLY A 58 -24.15 13.16 1.10
CA GLY A 58 -25.59 13.32 1.29
C GLY A 58 -25.98 14.04 2.59
N ARG A 59 -25.17 13.90 3.64
CA ARG A 59 -25.42 14.56 4.94
C ARG A 59 -24.85 15.97 5.04
N PHE A 60 -23.66 16.21 4.50
CA PHE A 60 -22.90 17.44 4.69
C PHE A 60 -22.68 18.25 3.40
N GLY A 61 -23.12 17.74 2.24
CA GLY A 61 -22.94 18.40 0.94
C GLY A 61 -21.47 18.72 0.69
N TYR A 62 -21.19 19.99 0.39
CA TYR A 62 -19.82 20.50 0.13
C TYR A 62 -19.05 20.90 1.38
N ALA A 63 -19.63 20.80 2.58
CA ALA A 63 -18.97 21.25 3.82
C ALA A 63 -17.70 20.45 4.15
N LEU A 64 -17.57 19.21 3.67
CA LEU A 64 -16.41 18.35 3.88
C LEU A 64 -15.38 18.40 2.73
N LEU A 65 -15.61 19.21 1.69
CA LEU A 65 -14.75 19.22 0.51
C LEU A 65 -13.32 19.67 0.85
N TRP A 66 -13.15 20.55 1.83
CA TRP A 66 -11.85 21.01 2.31
C TRP A 66 -11.01 19.90 2.97
N CYS A 67 -11.64 18.85 3.50
CA CYS A 67 -10.93 17.72 4.09
C CYS A 67 -10.14 16.93 3.03
N ILE A 68 -10.58 16.97 1.77
CA ILE A 68 -9.94 16.24 0.66
C ILE A 68 -8.49 16.72 0.43
N PRO A 69 -8.22 18.00 0.11
CA PRO A 69 -6.85 18.46 -0.11
C PRO A 69 -5.97 18.28 1.12
N VAL A 70 -6.51 18.50 2.32
CA VAL A 70 -5.78 18.28 3.58
C VAL A 70 -5.35 16.81 3.70
N ALA A 71 -6.29 15.87 3.54
CA ALA A 71 -5.99 14.45 3.59
C ALA A 71 -4.96 14.04 2.53
N TYR A 72 -5.03 14.60 1.31
CA TYR A 72 -4.07 14.34 0.25
C TYR A 72 -2.65 14.84 0.58
N ILE A 73 -2.49 16.01 1.20
CA ILE A 73 -1.17 16.53 1.60
C ILE A 73 -0.52 15.58 2.62
N PHE A 74 -1.24 15.20 3.67
CA PHE A 74 -0.72 14.27 4.68
C PHE A 74 -0.39 12.91 4.08
N LYS A 75 -1.28 12.37 3.24
CA LYS A 75 -1.09 11.08 2.58
C LYS A 75 0.13 11.13 1.65
N TYR A 76 0.23 12.16 0.81
CA TYR A 76 1.32 12.35 -0.13
C TYR A 76 2.67 12.40 0.59
N TYR A 77 2.80 13.22 1.62
CA TYR A 77 4.06 13.35 2.36
C TYR A 77 4.48 12.03 3.02
N GLY A 78 3.53 11.30 3.60
CA GLY A 78 3.80 9.97 4.18
C GLY A 78 4.32 8.97 3.15
N PHE A 79 3.67 8.91 1.98
CA PHE A 79 4.08 8.00 0.91
C PHE A 79 5.40 8.43 0.23
N GLU A 80 5.61 9.73 0.00
CA GLU A 80 6.84 10.24 -0.60
C GLU A 80 8.05 9.84 0.26
N MET A 81 7.98 10.05 1.58
CA MET A 81 9.06 9.70 2.49
C MET A 81 9.33 8.19 2.50
N ALA A 82 8.29 7.37 2.49
CA ALA A 82 8.39 5.91 2.42
C ALA A 82 9.08 5.41 1.14
N PHE A 83 8.69 5.94 -0.02
CA PHE A 83 9.28 5.56 -1.31
C PHE A 83 10.71 6.08 -1.42
N ARG A 84 10.96 7.32 -1.00
CA ARG A 84 12.29 7.92 -1.06
C ARG A 84 13.27 7.18 -0.16
N PHE A 85 12.83 6.72 1.01
CA PHE A 85 13.63 5.86 1.89
C PHE A 85 13.96 4.51 1.23
N THR A 86 12.95 3.82 0.69
CA THR A 86 13.14 2.50 0.07
C THR A 86 14.06 2.58 -1.15
N ASN A 87 13.90 3.63 -1.97
CA ASN A 87 14.70 3.87 -3.17
C ASN A 87 16.15 4.26 -2.85
N ALA A 88 16.38 5.09 -1.83
CA ALA A 88 17.72 5.55 -1.47
C ALA A 88 18.55 4.48 -0.72
N THR A 89 17.89 3.68 0.13
CA THR A 89 18.58 2.72 1.01
C THR A 89 18.55 1.29 0.49
N GLY A 90 17.68 0.97 -0.48
CA GLY A 90 17.45 -0.39 -0.97
C GLY A 90 16.89 -1.36 0.06
N ARG A 91 16.50 -0.86 1.25
CA ARG A 91 15.97 -1.63 2.38
C ARG A 91 14.48 -1.44 2.51
N SER A 92 13.78 -2.46 3.01
CA SER A 92 12.36 -2.34 3.28
C SER A 92 12.11 -1.36 4.44
N MET A 93 10.92 -0.75 4.50
CA MET A 93 10.54 0.06 5.66
C MET A 93 10.56 -0.77 6.96
N LEU A 94 10.29 -2.07 6.88
CA LEU A 94 10.34 -2.95 8.04
C LEU A 94 11.78 -3.12 8.57
N ASP A 95 12.76 -3.23 7.67
CA ASP A 95 14.18 -3.27 8.05
C ASP A 95 14.63 -1.95 8.71
N ALA A 96 14.10 -0.83 8.26
CA ALA A 96 14.33 0.47 8.91
C ALA A 96 13.87 0.45 10.37
N TYR A 97 12.69 -0.10 10.63
CA TYR A 97 12.13 -0.23 11.98
C TYR A 97 12.95 -1.13 12.90
N THR A 98 13.68 -2.12 12.36
CA THR A 98 14.58 -2.97 13.16
C THR A 98 15.84 -2.25 13.62
N THR A 99 16.21 -1.14 12.97
CA THR A 99 17.39 -0.33 13.30
C THR A 99 17.13 0.59 14.51
N ALA A 100 15.84 0.81 14.86
CA ALA A 100 15.47 1.61 16.02
C ALA A 100 15.78 0.88 17.35
N PRO A 101 16.30 1.59 18.37
CA PRO A 101 16.64 1.00 19.66
C PRO A 101 15.39 0.38 20.31
N GLY A 102 15.50 -0.88 20.73
CA GLY A 102 14.44 -1.63 21.40
C GLY A 102 13.45 -2.36 20.50
N LYS A 103 13.56 -2.28 19.16
CA LYS A 103 12.70 -2.98 18.18
C LYS A 103 11.18 -2.80 18.41
N TRP A 104 10.79 -1.82 19.23
CA TRP A 104 9.38 -1.54 19.55
C TRP A 104 8.56 -1.16 18.32
N PRO A 105 9.07 -0.40 17.33
CA PRO A 105 8.34 -0.11 16.10
C PRO A 105 7.98 -1.38 15.31
N VAL A 106 8.82 -2.42 15.37
CA VAL A 106 8.54 -3.70 14.69
C VAL A 106 7.37 -4.42 15.34
N TRP A 107 7.35 -4.49 16.67
CA TRP A 107 6.22 -5.07 17.41
C TRP A 107 4.93 -4.29 17.21
N TYR A 108 5.00 -2.97 17.18
CA TYR A 108 3.85 -2.10 16.87
C TYR A 108 3.29 -2.39 15.47
N VAL A 109 4.15 -2.42 14.45
CA VAL A 109 3.73 -2.73 13.06
C VAL A 109 3.16 -4.14 12.97
N LEU A 110 3.75 -5.13 13.65
CA LEU A 110 3.26 -6.50 13.65
C LEU A 110 1.86 -6.61 14.27
N ILE A 111 1.66 -6.04 15.46
CA ILE A 111 0.35 -6.07 16.16
C ILE A 111 -0.71 -5.35 15.32
N THR A 112 -0.41 -4.15 14.84
CA THR A 112 -1.36 -3.38 14.02
C THR A 112 -1.67 -4.08 12.69
N THR A 113 -0.69 -4.75 12.08
CA THR A 113 -0.91 -5.54 10.85
C THR A 113 -1.80 -6.74 11.11
N VAL A 114 -1.61 -7.48 12.20
CA VAL A 114 -2.46 -8.63 12.55
C VAL A 114 -3.91 -8.18 12.81
N ILE A 115 -4.10 -7.10 13.56
CA ILE A 115 -5.44 -6.55 13.83
C ILE A 115 -6.10 -6.08 12.53
N GLN A 116 -5.38 -5.34 11.68
CA GLN A 116 -5.91 -4.88 10.40
C GLN A 116 -6.18 -6.02 9.42
N ALA A 117 -5.35 -7.06 9.43
CA ALA A 117 -5.59 -8.26 8.62
C ALA A 117 -6.88 -8.95 9.08
N ALA A 118 -7.07 -9.17 10.38
CA ALA A 118 -8.27 -9.79 10.91
C ALA A 118 -9.54 -8.99 10.60
N LEU A 119 -9.55 -7.69 10.92
CA LEU A 119 -10.69 -6.80 10.64
C LEU A 119 -10.93 -6.64 9.13
N GLY A 120 -9.86 -6.53 8.35
CA GLY A 120 -9.93 -6.39 6.90
C GLY A 120 -10.48 -7.64 6.22
N GLN A 121 -10.09 -8.85 6.66
CA GLN A 121 -10.65 -10.09 6.13
C GLN A 121 -12.11 -10.27 6.55
N ALA A 122 -12.43 -10.00 7.82
CA ALA A 122 -13.81 -10.05 8.30
C ALA A 122 -14.75 -9.12 7.51
N GLY A 123 -14.31 -7.88 7.24
CA GLY A 123 -15.08 -6.92 6.45
C GLY A 123 -15.28 -7.34 5.00
N ARG A 124 -14.24 -7.89 4.34
CA ARG A 124 -14.35 -8.41 2.97
C ARG A 124 -15.27 -9.62 2.89
N LEU A 125 -15.16 -10.55 3.84
CA LEU A 125 -16.01 -11.74 3.91
C LEU A 125 -17.47 -11.36 4.13
N ALA A 126 -17.77 -10.43 5.05
CA ALA A 126 -19.12 -9.95 5.30
C ALA A 126 -19.73 -9.27 4.06
N ALA A 127 -18.94 -8.43 3.36
CA ALA A 127 -19.39 -7.79 2.12
C ALA A 127 -19.65 -8.82 1.01
N ALA A 128 -18.76 -9.79 0.83
CA ALA A 128 -18.93 -10.86 -0.15
C ALA A 128 -20.18 -11.71 0.16
N ALA A 129 -20.39 -12.06 1.43
CA ALA A 129 -21.57 -12.82 1.87
C ALA A 129 -22.88 -12.05 1.66
N ALA A 130 -22.90 -10.74 1.94
CA ALA A 130 -24.06 -9.90 1.72
C ALA A 130 -24.44 -9.82 0.22
N VAL A 131 -23.44 -9.65 -0.65
CA VAL A 131 -23.66 -9.61 -2.11
C VAL A 131 -24.14 -10.97 -2.61
N LEU A 132 -23.52 -12.07 -2.16
CA LEU A 132 -23.90 -13.42 -2.56
C LEU A 132 -25.34 -13.76 -2.13
N PHE A 133 -25.72 -13.40 -0.89
CA PHE A 133 -27.09 -13.55 -0.40
C PHE A 133 -28.09 -12.80 -1.27
N TYR A 134 -27.80 -11.54 -1.62
CA TYR A 134 -28.68 -10.73 -2.46
C TYR A 134 -28.84 -11.33 -3.87
N VAL A 135 -27.75 -11.78 -4.49
CA VAL A 135 -27.79 -12.41 -5.81
C VAL A 135 -28.57 -13.72 -5.78
N PHE A 136 -28.32 -14.62 -4.81
CA PHE A 136 -29.00 -15.92 -4.78
C PHE A 136 -30.46 -15.85 -4.34
N SER A 137 -30.78 -14.95 -3.40
CA SER A 137 -32.15 -14.77 -2.91
C SER A 137 -33.04 -14.07 -3.93
N GLU A 138 -32.53 -13.04 -4.62
CA GLU A 138 -33.34 -12.20 -5.52
C GLU A 138 -33.35 -12.74 -6.98
N TYR A 139 -32.22 -13.26 -7.50
CA TYR A 139 -32.14 -13.73 -8.89
C TYR A 139 -32.37 -15.23 -9.08
N LEU A 140 -32.01 -16.10 -8.12
CA LEU A 140 -32.16 -17.55 -8.27
C LEU A 140 -33.37 -18.14 -7.53
N GLY A 141 -34.04 -17.38 -6.64
CA GLY A 141 -35.19 -17.85 -5.87
C GLY A 141 -34.88 -19.00 -4.90
N LEU A 142 -33.59 -19.27 -4.64
CA LEU A 142 -33.14 -20.30 -3.71
C LEU A 142 -33.04 -19.69 -2.31
N GLY A 143 -34.12 -19.82 -1.54
CA GLY A 143 -34.22 -19.40 -0.14
C GLY A 143 -33.39 -20.26 0.81
N LEU A 144 -32.08 -20.34 0.60
CA LEU A 144 -31.17 -20.96 1.57
C LEU A 144 -30.94 -20.00 2.75
N PRO A 145 -30.82 -20.52 3.98
CA PRO A 145 -30.64 -19.70 5.17
C PRO A 145 -29.28 -18.99 5.19
N SER A 146 -29.25 -17.77 5.70
CA SER A 146 -28.10 -16.83 5.66
C SER A 146 -26.79 -17.38 6.22
N TRP A 147 -26.84 -18.32 7.17
CA TRP A 147 -25.65 -18.95 7.75
C TRP A 147 -24.94 -19.93 6.80
N ALA A 148 -25.65 -20.52 5.82
CA ALA A 148 -25.06 -21.43 4.84
C ALA A 148 -24.15 -20.67 3.85
N TYR A 149 -24.53 -19.45 3.47
CA TYR A 149 -23.69 -18.58 2.64
C TYR A 149 -22.46 -18.06 3.39
N GLY A 150 -22.60 -17.77 4.68
CA GLY A 150 -21.48 -17.38 5.54
C GLY A 150 -20.45 -18.51 5.74
N LEU A 151 -20.90 -19.75 5.92
CA LEU A 151 -20.01 -20.92 6.00
C LEU A 151 -19.39 -21.29 4.65
N GLY A 152 -20.15 -21.20 3.55
CA GLY A 152 -19.64 -21.51 2.21
C GLY A 152 -18.51 -20.58 1.76
N LEU A 153 -18.60 -19.28 2.10
CA LEU A 153 -17.54 -18.31 1.85
C LEU A 153 -16.44 -18.33 2.92
N GLY A 154 -16.77 -18.66 4.17
CA GLY A 154 -15.77 -18.75 5.25
C GLY A 154 -14.82 -19.95 5.11
N VAL A 155 -15.16 -20.93 4.28
CA VAL A 155 -14.34 -22.11 3.97
C VAL A 155 -13.50 -21.91 2.69
N LEU A 156 -13.79 -20.89 1.87
CA LEU A 156 -13.10 -20.60 0.60
C LEU A 156 -12.03 -19.51 0.78
#